data_AF-A0A3L7S0A5-F1
#
_entry.id   AF-A0A3L7S0A5-F1
#
_cell.length_a   1.000
_cell.length_b   1.000
_cell.length_c   1.000
_cell.angle_alpha   90.00
_cell.angle_beta   90.00
_cell.angle_gamma   90.00
#
_symmetry.space_group_name_H-M   'P 1'
#
loop_
_entity.id
_entity.type
_entity.pdbx_description
1 polymer ?
#
loop_
_entity_poly.entity_id
_entity_poly.type
_entity_poly.pdbx_seq_one_letter_code
_entity_poly.pdbx_strand_id
1 'polypeptide(L)'
;MTKSPEPLAVRFIPAAELKSAYGVFGHFYSVQISRNQAVDCRSVLEIVSQDQASDHTSQFFRRTPDAVFIMMNPGSSQPLVPVNNSIEVKKLHELPISLVPTKPDTTQYQVMRLMHYCGWRF
;
A
#
# COMPACT_ATOMS: atom_id res chain seq x y z
N MET A 1 2.97 -27.15 -38.39
CA MET A 1 2.85 -25.78 -37.83
C MET A 1 1.69 -25.77 -36.83
N THR A 2 1.98 -25.96 -35.55
CA THR A 2 0.99 -25.78 -34.47
C THR A 2 0.83 -24.28 -34.25
N LYS A 3 -0.40 -23.77 -34.41
CA LYS A 3 -0.72 -22.38 -34.06
C LYS A 3 -0.37 -22.17 -32.59
N SER A 4 0.44 -21.14 -32.31
CA SER A 4 0.64 -20.64 -30.95
C SER A 4 -0.74 -20.32 -30.35
N PRO A 5 -0.99 -20.65 -29.06
CA PRO A 5 -2.25 -20.31 -28.43
C PRO A 5 -2.42 -18.78 -28.49
N GLU A 6 -3.60 -18.33 -28.92
CA GLU A 6 -3.93 -16.91 -28.84
C GLU A 6 -3.81 -16.46 -27.38
N PRO A 7 -3.20 -15.29 -27.11
CA PRO A 7 -3.08 -14.81 -25.75
C PRO A 7 -4.48 -14.68 -25.16
N LEU A 8 -4.71 -15.36 -24.03
CA LEU A 8 -5.92 -15.16 -23.23
C LEU A 8 -6.04 -13.65 -22.99
N ALA A 9 -7.09 -13.03 -23.54
CA ALA A 9 -7.35 -11.62 -23.34
C ALA A 9 -7.67 -11.39 -21.86
N VAL A 10 -6.66 -11.02 -21.08
CA VAL A 10 -6.83 -10.65 -19.67
C VAL A 10 -7.61 -9.33 -19.64
N ARG A 11 -8.79 -9.34 -18.99
CA ARG A 11 -9.61 -8.14 -18.83
C ARG A 11 -8.79 -7.05 -18.14
N PHE A 12 -8.81 -5.83 -18.65
CA PHE A 12 -8.27 -4.70 -17.88
C PHE A 12 -9.27 -4.28 -16.80
N ILE A 13 -8.83 -4.22 -15.54
CA ILE A 13 -9.68 -3.77 -14.43
C ILE A 13 -9.43 -2.26 -14.18
N PRO A 14 -10.45 -1.39 -14.35
CA PRO A 14 -10.32 0.04 -14.09
C PRO A 14 -10.06 0.36 -12.62
N ALA A 15 -9.38 1.48 -12.35
CA ALA A 15 -9.04 1.89 -10.99
C ALA A 15 -10.27 2.08 -10.07
N ALA A 16 -11.43 2.47 -10.62
CA ALA A 16 -12.66 2.61 -9.85
C ALA A 16 -13.12 1.26 -9.25
N GLU A 17 -13.05 0.18 -10.04
CA GLU A 17 -13.39 -1.18 -9.57
C GLU A 17 -12.39 -1.67 -8.52
N LEU A 18 -11.09 -1.39 -8.72
CA LEU A 18 -10.05 -1.77 -7.76
C LEU A 18 -10.24 -1.07 -6.40
N LYS A 19 -10.63 0.21 -6.39
CA LYS A 19 -10.90 0.97 -5.15
C LYS A 19 -12.06 0.41 -4.33
N SER A 20 -13.02 -0.25 -4.96
CA SER A 20 -14.11 -0.93 -4.25
C SER A 20 -13.73 -2.34 -3.79
N ALA A 21 -12.72 -2.95 -4.40
CA ALA A 21 -12.32 -4.33 -4.14
C ALA A 21 -11.19 -4.47 -3.12
N TYR A 22 -10.46 -3.39 -2.85
CA TYR A 22 -9.28 -3.40 -1.97
C TYR A 22 -9.25 -2.21 -1.02
N GLY A 23 -8.88 -2.49 0.24
CA GLY A 23 -8.42 -1.50 1.19
C GLY A 23 -6.93 -1.21 1.00
N VAL A 24 -6.53 0.05 1.14
CA VAL A 24 -5.13 0.47 1.05
C VAL A 24 -4.76 1.26 2.29
N PHE A 25 -3.72 0.80 2.97
CA PHE A 25 -3.28 1.39 4.22
C PHE A 25 -1.78 1.63 4.19
N GLY A 26 -1.34 2.79 4.64
CA GLY A 26 0.06 3.19 4.58
C GLY A 26 0.53 3.74 5.91
N HIS A 27 1.81 3.54 6.20
CA HIS A 27 2.49 4.14 7.33
C HIS A 27 3.24 5.38 6.87
N PHE A 28 2.74 6.54 7.28
CA PHE A 28 3.32 7.85 7.01
C PHE A 28 3.80 8.49 8.31
N TYR A 29 4.88 9.26 8.23
CA TYR A 29 5.47 9.94 9.37
C TYR A 29 6.38 11.06 8.89
N SER A 30 6.67 12.03 9.75
CA SER A 30 7.63 13.10 9.47
C SER A 30 8.84 12.99 10.41
N VAL A 31 10.03 12.99 9.83
CA VAL A 31 11.28 12.95 10.59
C VAL A 31 11.78 14.37 10.82
N GLN A 32 11.91 14.77 12.08
CA GLN A 32 12.50 16.06 12.48
C GLN A 32 14.03 15.96 12.39
N ILE A 33 14.61 16.65 11.41
CA ILE A 33 16.06 16.72 11.17
C ILE A 33 16.70 17.86 11.97
N SER A 34 15.98 18.98 12.11
CA SER A 34 16.38 20.12 12.94
C SER A 34 15.14 20.87 13.44
N ARG A 35 15.33 21.89 14.29
CA ARG A 35 14.21 22.65 14.90
C ARG A 35 13.18 23.18 13.90
N ASN A 36 13.60 23.49 12.66
CA ASN A 36 12.74 24.07 11.64
C ASN A 36 12.69 23.22 10.36
N GLN A 37 13.12 21.96 10.41
CA GLN A 37 13.17 21.09 9.24
C GLN A 37 12.63 19.70 9.56
N ALA A 38 11.54 19.35 8.89
CA ALA A 38 10.96 18.03 8.87
C ALA A 38 10.96 17.47 7.44
N VAL A 39 11.09 16.16 7.31
CA VAL A 39 10.94 15.45 6.04
C VAL A 39 9.82 14.43 6.18
N ASP A 40 8.86 14.49 5.26
CA ASP A 40 7.78 13.50 5.20
C ASP A 40 8.30 12.20 4.59
N CYS A 41 7.91 11.09 5.21
CA CYS A 41 8.37 9.76 4.90
C CYS A 41 7.20 8.78 4.86
N ARG A 42 7.43 7.68 4.16
CA ARG A 42 6.56 6.50 4.12
C ARG A 42 7.43 5.25 4.18
N SER A 43 7.05 4.28 5.00
CA SER A 43 7.83 3.04 5.15
C SER A 43 7.10 1.79 4.65
N VAL A 44 5.80 1.68 4.89
CA VAL A 44 5.00 0.49 4.53
C VAL A 44 3.70 0.92 3.88
N LEU A 45 3.24 0.15 2.89
CA LEU A 45 1.89 0.21 2.34
C LEU A 45 1.37 -1.21 2.17
N GLU A 46 0.19 -1.46 2.70
CA GLU A 46 -0.51 -2.75 2.64
C GLU A 46 -1.76 -2.59 1.78
N ILE A 47 -2.00 -3.60 0.94
CA ILE A 47 -3.18 -3.70 0.09
C ILE A 47 -3.87 -4.99 0.51
N VAL A 48 -5.12 -4.88 0.98
CA VAL A 48 -5.90 -6.03 1.45
C VAL A 48 -7.19 -6.10 0.68
N SER A 49 -7.69 -7.31 0.46
CA SER A 49 -9.02 -7.53 -0.12
C SER A 49 -10.13 -6.92 0.77
N GLN A 50 -11.18 -6.38 0.15
CA GLN A 50 -12.21 -5.60 0.87
C GLN A 50 -12.98 -6.42 1.92
N ASP A 51 -13.14 -7.73 1.70
CA ASP A 51 -13.71 -8.66 2.67
C ASP A 51 -12.87 -8.79 3.96
N GLN A 52 -11.57 -8.48 3.87
CA GLN A 52 -10.65 -8.45 5.01
C GLN A 52 -10.48 -7.04 5.59
N ALA A 53 -10.75 -5.99 4.81
CA ALA A 53 -10.58 -4.60 5.22
C ALA A 53 -11.57 -4.14 6.31
N SER A 54 -12.70 -4.84 6.46
CA SER A 54 -13.74 -4.58 7.47
C SER A 54 -13.31 -4.93 8.90
N ASP A 55 -12.21 -5.67 9.09
CA ASP A 55 -11.70 -6.06 10.42
C ASP A 55 -11.11 -4.89 11.22
N HIS A 56 -11.03 -3.67 10.65
CA HIS A 56 -10.77 -2.35 11.26
C HIS A 56 -9.69 -2.26 12.36
N THR A 57 -8.83 -3.26 12.49
CA THR A 57 -7.77 -3.28 13.48
C THR A 57 -6.45 -3.33 12.74
N SER A 58 -5.59 -2.42 13.16
CA SER A 58 -4.25 -2.09 12.69
C SER A 58 -3.24 -3.23 12.76
N GLN A 59 -3.65 -4.49 12.56
CA GLN A 59 -2.84 -5.69 12.74
C GLN A 59 -2.64 -6.49 11.45
N PHE A 60 -2.98 -5.95 10.27
CA PHE A 60 -2.68 -6.60 9.00
C PHE A 60 -1.18 -6.91 8.83
N PHE A 61 -0.30 -6.03 9.32
CA PHE A 61 1.15 -6.25 9.40
C PHE A 61 1.59 -7.51 10.16
N ARG A 62 0.70 -8.15 10.94
CA ARG A 62 0.97 -9.40 11.67
C ARG A 62 0.58 -10.65 10.88
N ARG A 63 -0.15 -10.51 9.77
CA ARG A 63 -0.49 -11.62 8.88
C ARG A 63 0.68 -11.87 7.91
N THR A 64 0.81 -13.11 7.44
CA THR A 64 1.77 -13.43 6.37
C THR A 64 1.22 -12.90 5.06
N PRO A 65 1.93 -12.00 4.35
CA PRO A 65 1.46 -11.48 3.07
C PRO A 65 1.59 -12.54 1.97
N ASP A 66 0.73 -12.47 0.95
CA ASP A 66 0.84 -13.33 -0.23
C ASP A 66 2.05 -12.93 -1.11
N ALA A 67 2.39 -11.64 -1.11
CA ALA A 67 3.51 -11.09 -1.86
C ALA A 67 4.11 -9.84 -1.18
N VAL A 68 5.42 -9.65 -1.35
CA VAL A 68 6.12 -8.44 -0.87
C VAL A 68 6.77 -7.72 -2.05
N PHE A 69 6.49 -6.43 -2.16
CA PHE A 69 7.06 -5.55 -3.19
C PHE A 69 7.95 -4.50 -2.52
N ILE A 70 9.23 -4.48 -2.90
CA ILE A 70 10.17 -3.42 -2.47
C ILE A 70 10.21 -2.36 -3.56
N MET A 71 9.63 -1.19 -3.27
CA MET A 71 9.53 -0.08 -4.22
C MET A 71 10.41 1.08 -3.79
N MET A 72 11.25 1.58 -4.71
CA MET A 72 12.11 2.75 -4.50
C MET A 72 11.46 4.07 -4.95
N ASN A 73 10.24 4.03 -5.49
CA ASN A 73 9.58 5.20 -6.05
C ASN A 73 8.89 6.05 -4.96
N PRO A 74 9.14 7.37 -4.90
CA PRO A 74 8.29 8.31 -4.19
C PRO A 74 7.00 8.52 -5.01
N GLY A 75 6.20 7.46 -5.15
CA GLY A 75 4.93 7.51 -5.85
C GLY A 75 3.95 8.48 -5.19
N SER A 76 2.89 8.86 -5.90
CA SER A 76 1.94 9.91 -5.47
C SER A 76 0.91 9.46 -4.44
N SER A 77 1.08 8.26 -3.86
CA SER A 77 0.21 7.76 -2.80
C SER A 77 0.36 8.58 -1.51
N GLN A 78 -0.77 8.96 -0.92
CA GLN A 78 -0.89 9.91 0.20
C GLN A 78 -1.95 9.44 1.20
N PRO A 79 -1.84 9.80 2.49
CA PRO A 79 -2.86 9.45 3.48
C PRO A 79 -4.17 10.20 3.18
N LEU A 80 -5.30 9.55 3.47
CA LEU A 80 -6.65 10.13 3.34
C LEU A 80 -7.11 10.85 4.61
N VAL A 81 -6.33 10.73 5.69
CA VAL A 81 -6.59 11.35 6.99
C VAL A 81 -5.34 12.12 7.45
N PRO A 82 -5.48 13.12 8.33
CA PRO A 82 -4.32 13.77 8.93
C PRO A 82 -3.45 12.77 9.68
N VAL A 83 -2.13 12.88 9.52
CA VAL A 83 -1.15 12.03 10.18
C VAL A 83 -0.32 12.88 11.13
N ASN A 84 -0.43 12.61 12.43
CA ASN A 84 0.28 13.34 13.47
C ASN A 84 1.44 12.51 14.05
N ASN A 85 2.16 11.78 13.18
CA ASN A 85 3.33 11.00 13.57
C ASN A 85 4.58 11.78 13.21
N SER A 86 5.23 12.40 14.21
CA SER A 86 6.52 13.03 14.03
C SER A 86 7.54 12.50 15.02
N ILE A 87 8.75 12.24 14.53
CA ILE A 87 9.81 11.64 15.33
C ILE A 87 11.16 12.30 15.04
N GLU A 88 11.99 12.41 16.07
CA GLU A 88 13.38 12.84 15.89
C GLU A 88 14.20 11.76 15.20
N VAL A 89 15.14 12.14 14.33
CA VAL A 89 16.02 11.19 13.61
C VAL A 89 16.63 10.13 14.54
N LYS A 90 17.08 10.52 15.74
CA LYS A 90 17.73 9.62 16.70
C LYS A 90 16.80 8.53 17.27
N LYS A 91 15.49 8.78 17.25
CA LYS A 91 14.46 7.88 17.79
C LYS A 91 13.74 7.10 16.69
N LEU A 92 14.16 7.19 15.43
CA LEU A 92 13.46 6.55 14.31
C LEU A 92 13.23 5.03 14.52
N HIS A 93 14.16 4.36 15.21
CA HIS A 93 14.06 2.94 15.56
C HIS A 93 12.93 2.61 16.56
N GLU A 94 12.41 3.60 17.27
CA GLU A 94 11.30 3.47 18.23
C GLU A 94 9.93 3.72 17.56
N LEU A 95 9.90 4.13 16.29
CA LEU A 95 8.66 4.55 15.62
C LEU A 95 7.70 3.35 15.47
N PRO A 96 6.54 3.35 16.17
CA PRO A 96 5.54 2.31 15.97
C PRO A 96 4.93 2.43 14.58
N ILE A 97 4.67 1.29 13.92
CA ILE A 97 3.92 1.26 12.67
C ILE A 97 2.47 1.63 12.97
N SER A 98 2.01 2.72 12.35
CA SER A 98 0.60 3.12 12.36
C SER A 98 0.10 3.22 10.93
N LEU A 99 -0.82 2.33 10.57
CA LEU A 99 -1.41 2.27 9.24
C LEU A 99 -2.66 3.15 9.19
N VAL A 100 -2.74 4.02 8.18
CA VAL A 100 -3.90 4.87 7.93
C VAL A 100 -4.47 4.63 6.53
N PRO A 101 -5.79 4.85 6.31
CA PRO A 101 -6.38 4.79 4.98
C PRO A 101 -5.63 5.68 3.99
N THR A 102 -5.34 5.14 2.81
CA THR A 102 -4.37 5.71 1.89
C THR A 102 -4.93 5.75 0.48
N LYS A 103 -4.66 6.85 -0.23
CA LYS A 103 -4.94 6.96 -1.66
C LYS A 103 -3.87 6.18 -2.44
N PRO A 104 -4.23 5.15 -3.21
CA PRO A 104 -3.29 4.45 -4.08
C PRO A 104 -2.91 5.28 -5.31
N ASP A 105 -1.70 5.04 -5.82
CA ASP A 105 -1.17 5.52 -7.09
C ASP A 105 -1.20 4.45 -8.19
N THR A 106 -0.73 4.83 -9.39
CA THR A 106 -0.68 3.97 -10.58
C THR A 106 -0.02 2.62 -10.32
N THR A 107 1.05 2.58 -9.54
CA THR A 107 1.79 1.36 -9.22
C THR A 107 0.94 0.43 -8.37
N GLN A 108 0.28 0.96 -7.34
CA GLN A 108 -0.59 0.13 -6.50
C GLN A 108 -1.79 -0.40 -7.29
N TYR A 109 -2.34 0.35 -8.26
CA TYR A 109 -3.37 -0.21 -9.15
C TYR A 109 -2.86 -1.38 -9.99
N GLN A 110 -1.58 -1.40 -10.41
CA GLN A 110 -1.02 -2.56 -11.09
C GLN A 110 -0.86 -3.76 -10.14
N VAL A 111 -0.40 -3.52 -8.92
CA VAL A 111 -0.31 -4.57 -7.89
C VAL A 111 -1.69 -5.16 -7.59
N MET A 112 -2.73 -4.34 -7.44
CA MET A 112 -4.11 -4.82 -7.22
C MET A 112 -4.65 -5.68 -8.38
N ARG A 113 -4.24 -5.40 -9.62
CA ARG A 113 -4.58 -6.27 -10.76
C ARG A 113 -3.87 -7.61 -10.66
N LEU A 114 -2.59 -7.62 -10.29
CA LEU A 114 -1.86 -8.87 -10.02
C LEU A 114 -2.53 -9.65 -8.89
N MET A 115 -2.84 -8.99 -7.77
CA MET A 115 -3.57 -9.60 -6.66
C MET A 115 -4.87 -10.26 -7.13
N HIS A 116 -5.66 -9.57 -7.96
CA HIS A 116 -6.90 -10.10 -8.50
C HIS A 116 -6.69 -11.37 -9.31
N TYR A 117 -5.73 -11.37 -10.24
CA TYR A 117 -5.48 -12.53 -11.10
C TYR A 117 -4.77 -13.68 -10.41
N CYS A 118 -4.01 -13.40 -9.36
CA CYS A 118 -3.33 -14.41 -8.56
C CYS A 118 -4.18 -14.93 -7.40
N GLY A 119 -5.35 -14.31 -7.13
CA GLY A 119 -6.21 -14.68 -6.01
C GLY A 119 -5.64 -14.33 -4.63
N TRP A 120 -4.72 -13.37 -4.57
CA TRP A 120 -4.11 -12.90 -3.32
C TRP A 120 -5.11 -12.07 -2.51
N ARG A 121 -5.05 -12.21 -1.19
CA ARG A 121 -5.95 -11.57 -0.24
C ARG A 121 -5.25 -10.64 0.75
N PHE A 122 -3.94 -10.84 0.96
CA PHE A 122 -3.11 -10.17 1.98
C PHE A 122 -1.80 -9.59 1.44
#